data_AF-A0A395GXR0-F1
#
_entry.id   AF-A0A395GXR0-F1
#
_cell.length_a   1.000
_cell.length_b   1.000
_cell.length_c   1.000
_cell.angle_alpha   90.00
_cell.angle_beta   90.00
_cell.angle_gamma   90.00
#
_symmetry.space_group_name_H-M   'P 1'
#
loop_
_entity.id
_entity.type
_entity.pdbx_description
1 polymer ?
#
loop_
_entity_poly.entity_id
_entity_poly.type
_entity_poly.pdbx_seq_one_letter_code
_entity_poly.pdbx_strand_id
1 'polypeptide(L)'
;MGISRDSRHKRSATGAKRATYRKKRAFEKGRQPSNTRIGAKRIHLVRTRGGNQKFRALRLDSGNFSWGSEGVSRKTRVIVVAYHPSNNELVRTNTLTKSAVVQIDAAPFRQWYEAHYGQPIGRRRQQKTETTEEKKSNSVVKKQAARFADHGKVESAVERQFESGRLYAVVSSRPGQSGRVDGYILEGEELAFYQRAIRNIQTKMKTTLLLLSDTHTLPPHPPLTTSNAYRHPLPPSDILIHAGDLTKVGYKHEHQTILQTILSHPAPLKLIIPGNHDITLDEPYYTHLGHYRHKYRTDHTAPSATSGSENVSAGKAEAGRLENLDEIRELYTGSEAREKGIRYLEEGMYRFRLGDGRVFSVYASPYTPEFCQWAFAYERGVDRFNPVVAGEGEGYPVGDGGPLHPVPDYPGVDIMITHGPPYGILDQVVPGHMSVGCEHLFRAVKRARPRLHVFGHIHEGYGAVRKEWSSGNESMIQCDKEEMLEERCARVDVSAEGSNPLRPGAETLFVNASVVTVQYHAINAPWLVELDLPVEKID
;
A
#
# COMPACT_ATOMS: atom_id res chain seq x y z
N MET A 1 -4.51 -13.16 -42.94
CA MET A 1 -4.05 -14.19 -41.97
C MET A 1 -3.84 -13.51 -40.62
N GLY A 2 -4.45 -13.99 -39.54
CA GLY A 2 -4.50 -13.28 -38.25
C GLY A 2 -3.50 -13.76 -37.19
N ILE A 3 -3.99 -13.81 -35.94
CA ILE A 3 -3.28 -14.35 -34.77
C ILE A 3 -2.82 -15.78 -35.07
N SER A 4 -1.58 -16.12 -34.68
CA SER A 4 -0.98 -17.44 -34.85
C SER A 4 -0.71 -18.07 -33.49
N ARG A 5 -1.00 -19.37 -33.36
CA ARG A 5 -0.73 -20.18 -32.16
C ARG A 5 0.58 -20.95 -32.26
N ASP A 6 1.41 -20.67 -33.26
CA ASP A 6 2.70 -21.34 -33.40
C ASP A 6 3.74 -20.78 -32.41
N SER A 7 4.75 -21.58 -32.11
CA SER A 7 5.86 -21.19 -31.22
C SER A 7 7.11 -20.74 -31.98
N ARG A 8 7.09 -20.76 -33.32
CA ARG A 8 8.27 -20.50 -34.15
C ARG A 8 8.73 -19.04 -34.14
N HIS A 9 7.80 -18.11 -33.93
CA HIS A 9 8.13 -16.69 -33.78
C HIS A 9 8.76 -16.38 -32.40
N LYS A 10 8.59 -17.28 -31.42
CA LYS A 10 9.23 -17.15 -30.11
C LYS A 10 10.69 -17.62 -30.19
N ARG A 11 11.55 -17.02 -29.35
CA ARG A 11 12.95 -17.46 -29.21
C ARG A 11 13.02 -18.92 -28.74
N SER A 12 14.14 -19.58 -29.03
CA SER A 12 14.44 -20.89 -28.42
C SER A 12 14.66 -20.74 -26.91
N ALA A 13 14.69 -21.87 -26.20
CA ALA A 13 15.06 -21.89 -24.78
C ALA A 13 16.47 -21.30 -24.54
N THR A 14 17.39 -21.45 -25.50
CA THR A 14 18.73 -20.84 -25.48
C THR A 14 18.76 -19.34 -25.76
N GLY A 15 17.61 -18.70 -26.00
CA GLY A 15 17.52 -17.27 -26.37
C GLY A 15 17.78 -16.99 -27.86
N ALA A 16 18.19 -17.99 -28.64
CA ALA A 16 18.47 -17.81 -30.07
C ALA A 16 17.21 -17.39 -30.86
N LYS A 17 17.40 -16.44 -31.78
CA LYS A 17 16.36 -16.01 -32.71
C LYS A 17 16.17 -17.09 -33.78
N ARG A 18 14.96 -17.63 -33.89
CA ARG A 18 14.62 -18.66 -34.89
C ARG A 18 14.37 -18.02 -36.24
N ALA A 19 14.93 -18.61 -37.30
CA ALA A 19 14.67 -18.19 -38.67
C ALA A 19 13.22 -18.50 -39.10
N THR A 20 12.69 -17.69 -40.00
CA THR A 20 11.36 -17.91 -40.57
C THR A 20 11.40 -19.06 -41.58
N TYR A 21 10.86 -20.22 -41.21
CA TYR A 21 10.86 -21.42 -42.05
C TYR A 21 9.66 -21.53 -43.01
N ARG A 22 8.47 -21.07 -42.60
CA ARG A 22 7.25 -21.16 -43.42
C ARG A 22 6.26 -20.03 -43.16
N LYS A 23 5.39 -19.75 -44.14
CA LYS A 23 4.23 -18.87 -43.96
C LYS A 23 3.27 -19.45 -42.91
N LYS A 24 2.53 -18.57 -42.22
CA LYS A 24 1.50 -18.96 -41.24
C LYS A 24 0.49 -19.94 -41.88
N ARG A 25 -0.03 -20.90 -41.12
CA ARG A 25 -0.97 -21.92 -41.62
C ARG A 25 -2.33 -21.86 -40.91
N ALA A 26 -3.41 -22.19 -41.61
CA ALA A 26 -4.78 -22.07 -41.10
C ALA A 26 -5.06 -22.98 -39.89
N PHE A 27 -4.40 -24.13 -39.78
CA PHE A 27 -4.56 -25.06 -38.65
C PHE A 27 -3.94 -24.54 -37.34
N GLU A 28 -3.03 -23.55 -37.42
CA GLU A 28 -2.44 -22.85 -36.27
C GLU A 28 -3.15 -21.51 -35.99
N LYS A 29 -4.28 -21.19 -36.65
CA LYS A 29 -4.92 -19.88 -36.48
C LYS A 29 -5.48 -19.69 -35.06
N GLY A 30 -5.20 -18.54 -34.47
CA GLY A 30 -5.91 -17.99 -33.32
C GLY A 30 -7.10 -17.13 -33.73
N ARG A 31 -7.90 -16.73 -32.74
CA ARG A 31 -8.99 -15.75 -32.89
C ARG A 31 -8.98 -14.85 -31.65
N GLN A 32 -9.50 -13.64 -31.80
CA GLN A 32 -9.70 -12.73 -30.67
C GLN A 32 -10.58 -13.36 -29.57
N PRO A 33 -10.42 -12.94 -28.30
CA PRO A 33 -11.27 -13.37 -27.19
C PRO A 33 -12.71 -12.87 -27.37
N SER A 34 -13.64 -13.41 -26.57
CA SER A 34 -15.04 -12.97 -26.60
C SER A 34 -15.32 -11.78 -25.70
N ASN A 35 -14.55 -11.62 -24.60
CA ASN A 35 -14.78 -10.64 -23.54
C ASN A 35 -16.27 -10.55 -23.16
N THR A 36 -16.84 -11.71 -22.85
CA THR A 36 -18.28 -11.87 -22.60
C THR A 36 -18.70 -11.03 -21.40
N ARG A 37 -19.65 -10.11 -21.56
CA ARG A 37 -20.12 -9.24 -20.46
C ARG A 37 -21.49 -9.66 -19.95
N ILE A 38 -21.87 -9.14 -18.78
CA ILE A 38 -23.25 -9.26 -18.28
C ILE A 38 -24.18 -8.39 -19.14
N GLY A 39 -25.32 -8.93 -19.58
CA GLY A 39 -26.34 -8.19 -20.31
C GLY A 39 -27.20 -9.08 -21.23
N ALA A 40 -28.10 -8.46 -21.99
CA ALA A 40 -29.03 -9.17 -22.87
C ALA A 40 -28.32 -10.20 -23.77
N LYS A 41 -28.82 -11.43 -23.76
CA LYS A 41 -28.18 -12.60 -24.39
C LYS A 41 -27.84 -12.34 -25.86
N ARG A 42 -26.54 -12.34 -26.18
CA ARG A 42 -26.02 -12.21 -27.54
C ARG A 42 -24.91 -13.22 -27.78
N ILE A 43 -25.13 -14.16 -28.70
CA ILE A 43 -24.20 -15.24 -29.02
C ILE A 43 -23.94 -15.24 -30.52
N HIS A 44 -22.67 -15.33 -30.91
CA HIS A 44 -22.25 -15.46 -32.30
C HIS A 44 -21.75 -16.87 -32.59
N LEU A 45 -22.21 -17.45 -33.69
CA LEU A 45 -21.75 -18.74 -34.17
C LEU A 45 -20.41 -18.59 -34.89
N VAL A 46 -19.45 -19.45 -34.55
CA VAL A 46 -18.13 -19.45 -35.15
C VAL A 46 -17.85 -20.82 -35.75
N ARG A 47 -17.79 -20.90 -37.08
CA ARG A 47 -17.34 -22.11 -37.79
C ARG A 47 -15.88 -22.40 -37.48
N THR A 48 -15.59 -23.65 -37.14
CA THR A 48 -14.25 -24.15 -36.82
C THR A 48 -13.86 -25.30 -37.77
N ARG A 49 -12.70 -25.92 -37.51
CA ARG A 49 -12.15 -26.97 -38.38
C ARG A 49 -13.11 -28.17 -38.40
N GLY A 50 -13.29 -28.77 -39.57
CA GLY A 50 -14.15 -29.93 -39.76
C GLY A 50 -15.65 -29.61 -39.76
N GLY A 51 -16.05 -28.36 -40.01
CA GLY A 51 -17.46 -27.96 -40.05
C GLY A 51 -18.10 -27.67 -38.68
N ASN A 52 -17.44 -28.07 -37.59
CA ASN A 52 -17.90 -27.87 -36.21
C ASN A 52 -18.14 -26.40 -35.86
N GLN A 53 -19.08 -26.14 -34.95
CA GLN A 53 -19.43 -24.79 -34.50
C GLN A 53 -18.99 -24.56 -33.05
N LYS A 54 -18.57 -23.33 -32.75
CA LYS A 54 -18.42 -22.83 -31.38
C LYS A 54 -19.36 -21.65 -31.16
N PHE A 55 -19.93 -21.58 -29.97
CA PHE A 55 -20.89 -20.55 -29.59
C PHE A 55 -20.16 -19.49 -28.79
N ARG A 56 -19.88 -18.35 -29.41
CA ARG A 56 -19.14 -17.26 -28.79
C ARG A 56 -20.13 -16.30 -28.13
N ALA A 57 -20.32 -16.42 -26.83
CA ALA A 57 -21.13 -15.45 -26.09
C ALA A 57 -20.42 -14.09 -26.04
N LEU A 58 -21.13 -13.01 -26.37
CA LEU A 58 -20.69 -11.63 -26.20
C LEU A 58 -21.36 -11.01 -24.98
N ARG A 59 -22.64 -11.34 -24.74
CA ARG A 59 -23.40 -10.91 -23.56
C ARG A 59 -24.26 -12.06 -23.05
N LEU A 60 -24.32 -12.25 -21.74
CA LEU A 60 -25.18 -13.22 -21.06
C LEU A 60 -25.75 -12.58 -19.79
N ASP A 61 -27.02 -12.85 -19.48
CA ASP A 61 -27.72 -12.31 -18.30
C ASP A 61 -28.03 -13.40 -17.25
N SER A 62 -28.06 -14.66 -17.69
CA SER A 62 -28.49 -15.79 -16.89
C SER A 62 -27.69 -17.04 -17.21
N GLY A 63 -27.61 -17.93 -16.23
CA GLY A 63 -26.80 -19.14 -16.25
C GLY A 63 -27.45 -20.27 -15.46
N ASN A 64 -27.03 -21.51 -15.69
CA ASN A 64 -27.45 -22.62 -14.84
C ASN A 64 -26.41 -22.86 -13.75
N PHE A 65 -26.82 -22.71 -12.49
CA PHE A 65 -25.95 -22.90 -11.34
C PHE A 65 -26.42 -24.10 -10.52
N SER A 66 -25.48 -24.89 -10.02
CA SER A 66 -25.74 -26.05 -9.16
C SER A 66 -25.42 -25.75 -7.69
N TRP A 67 -26.29 -26.18 -6.80
CA TRP A 67 -26.02 -26.28 -5.37
C TRP A 67 -25.45 -27.68 -5.08
N GLY A 68 -24.19 -27.75 -4.67
CA GLY A 68 -23.45 -29.01 -4.54
C GLY A 68 -24.02 -29.91 -3.45
N SER A 69 -24.18 -29.38 -2.23
CA SER A 69 -24.71 -30.14 -1.08
C SER A 69 -26.13 -30.67 -1.33
N GLU A 70 -26.98 -29.86 -1.97
CA GLU A 70 -28.41 -30.16 -2.17
C GLU A 70 -28.71 -30.95 -3.45
N GLY A 71 -27.72 -31.16 -4.32
CA GLY A 71 -27.91 -31.89 -5.57
C GLY A 71 -28.91 -31.26 -6.57
N VAL A 72 -29.15 -29.95 -6.46
CA VAL A 72 -30.12 -29.23 -7.30
C VAL A 72 -29.44 -28.22 -8.23
N SER A 73 -29.99 -28.02 -9.43
CA SER A 73 -29.55 -26.96 -10.35
C SER A 73 -30.71 -26.06 -10.74
N ARG A 74 -30.46 -24.75 -10.80
CA ARG A 74 -31.45 -23.75 -11.20
C ARG A 74 -30.84 -22.73 -12.14
N LYS A 75 -31.67 -22.26 -13.07
CA LYS A 75 -31.37 -21.11 -13.90
C LYS A 75 -31.55 -19.85 -13.04
N THR A 76 -30.49 -19.06 -12.91
CA THR A 76 -30.50 -17.81 -12.14
C THR A 76 -29.89 -16.67 -12.94
N ARG A 77 -30.22 -15.44 -12.54
CA ARG A 77 -29.61 -14.24 -13.11
C ARG A 77 -28.22 -14.03 -12.52
N VAL A 78 -27.26 -13.68 -13.36
CA VAL A 78 -25.92 -13.24 -12.92
C VAL A 78 -25.96 -11.73 -12.72
N ILE A 79 -25.60 -11.28 -11.52
CA ILE A 79 -25.73 -9.87 -11.12
C ILE A 79 -24.43 -9.11 -11.41
N VAL A 80 -23.32 -9.58 -10.85
CA VAL A 80 -22.02 -8.90 -10.90
C VAL A 80 -20.88 -9.92 -10.78
N VAL A 81 -19.72 -9.60 -11.35
CA VAL A 81 -18.47 -10.33 -11.08
C VAL A 81 -17.85 -9.73 -9.83
N ALA A 82 -17.71 -10.52 -8.77
CA ALA A 82 -17.21 -10.06 -7.48
C ALA A 82 -15.69 -10.26 -7.32
N TYR A 83 -15.14 -11.29 -7.95
CA TYR A 83 -13.70 -11.59 -7.90
C TYR A 83 -13.27 -12.39 -9.13
N HIS A 84 -12.01 -12.21 -9.54
CA HIS A 84 -11.42 -12.99 -10.61
C HIS A 84 -9.94 -13.26 -10.31
N PRO A 85 -9.48 -14.53 -10.24
CA PRO A 85 -8.12 -14.85 -9.80
C PRO A 85 -7.03 -14.39 -10.79
N SER A 86 -7.36 -14.23 -12.07
CA SER A 86 -6.37 -13.88 -13.10
C SER A 86 -6.12 -12.38 -13.31
N ASN A 87 -7.14 -11.52 -13.14
CA ASN A 87 -7.04 -10.10 -13.50
C ASN A 87 -8.22 -9.29 -12.94
N ASN A 88 -7.92 -8.18 -12.25
CA ASN A 88 -8.91 -7.27 -11.65
C ASN A 88 -9.73 -6.49 -12.69
N GLU A 89 -9.21 -6.25 -13.90
CA GLU A 89 -9.94 -5.60 -14.99
C GLU A 89 -11.19 -6.37 -15.41
N LEU A 90 -11.16 -7.71 -15.26
CA LEU A 90 -12.31 -8.56 -15.55
C LEU A 90 -13.42 -8.38 -14.51
N VAL A 91 -13.06 -8.06 -13.27
CA VAL A 91 -14.01 -7.68 -12.21
C VAL A 91 -14.60 -6.31 -12.53
N ARG A 92 -13.75 -5.31 -12.78
CA ARG A 92 -14.14 -3.92 -13.07
C ARG A 92 -15.11 -3.81 -14.25
N THR A 93 -14.91 -4.62 -15.29
CA THR A 93 -15.72 -4.61 -16.51
C THR A 93 -16.88 -5.61 -16.51
N ASN A 94 -17.10 -6.35 -15.42
CA ASN A 94 -18.08 -7.44 -15.34
C ASN A 94 -17.96 -8.47 -16.47
N THR A 95 -16.73 -8.90 -16.72
CA THR A 95 -16.41 -9.88 -17.78
C THR A 95 -16.50 -11.31 -17.24
N LEU A 96 -17.34 -12.11 -17.88
CA LEU A 96 -17.63 -13.51 -17.55
C LEU A 96 -16.62 -14.44 -18.23
N THR A 97 -15.76 -15.07 -17.43
CA THR A 97 -14.87 -16.15 -17.88
C THR A 97 -14.91 -17.33 -16.91
N LYS A 98 -14.20 -18.42 -17.23
CA LYS A 98 -14.09 -19.56 -16.29
C LYS A 98 -13.35 -19.09 -15.04
N SER A 99 -13.77 -19.57 -13.87
CA SER A 99 -13.22 -19.23 -12.55
C SER A 99 -13.53 -17.80 -12.09
N ALA A 100 -14.41 -17.08 -12.79
CA ALA A 100 -14.97 -15.85 -12.27
C ALA A 100 -15.90 -16.17 -11.09
N VAL A 101 -15.69 -15.51 -9.95
CA VAL A 101 -16.61 -15.54 -8.81
C VAL A 101 -17.65 -14.46 -9.04
N VAL A 102 -18.92 -14.87 -9.11
CA VAL A 102 -20.05 -14.01 -9.42
C VAL A 102 -21.05 -14.01 -8.27
N GLN A 103 -21.83 -12.94 -8.16
CA GLN A 103 -23.07 -12.97 -7.37
C GLN A 103 -24.24 -13.33 -8.28
N ILE A 104 -25.02 -14.32 -7.86
CA ILE A 104 -26.23 -14.77 -8.54
C ILE A 104 -27.48 -14.49 -7.68
N ASP A 105 -28.62 -14.39 -8.34
CA ASP A 105 -29.92 -14.29 -7.66
C ASP A 105 -30.24 -15.59 -6.87
N ALA A 106 -30.53 -15.44 -5.59
CA ALA A 106 -30.85 -16.55 -4.68
C ALA A 106 -32.32 -17.02 -4.80
N ALA A 107 -33.20 -16.24 -5.41
CA ALA A 107 -34.65 -16.50 -5.38
C ALA A 107 -35.05 -17.91 -5.89
N PRO A 108 -34.50 -18.43 -7.01
CA PRO A 108 -34.85 -19.77 -7.48
C PRO A 108 -34.42 -20.90 -6.54
N PHE A 109 -33.35 -20.70 -5.76
CA PHE A 109 -32.89 -21.67 -4.76
C PHE A 109 -33.71 -21.56 -3.48
N ARG A 110 -34.06 -20.34 -3.04
CA ARG A 110 -34.94 -20.12 -1.88
C ARG A 110 -36.30 -20.77 -2.07
N GLN A 111 -36.93 -20.53 -3.23
CA GLN A 111 -38.23 -21.13 -3.58
C GLN A 111 -38.18 -22.65 -3.59
N TRP A 112 -37.09 -23.23 -4.13
CA TRP A 112 -36.91 -24.67 -4.10
C TRP A 112 -36.75 -25.21 -2.68
N TYR A 113 -35.94 -24.55 -1.85
CA TYR A 113 -35.68 -24.97 -0.47
C TYR A 113 -36.99 -24.97 0.35
N GLU A 114 -37.77 -23.90 0.27
CA GLU A 114 -39.07 -23.78 0.94
C GLU A 114 -40.08 -24.84 0.46
N ALA A 115 -40.09 -25.15 -0.84
CA ALA A 115 -40.94 -26.20 -1.39
C ALA A 115 -40.46 -27.62 -1.02
N HIS A 116 -39.15 -27.83 -0.92
CA HIS A 116 -38.55 -29.14 -0.70
C HIS A 116 -38.55 -29.57 0.77
N TYR A 117 -38.24 -28.63 1.66
CA TYR A 117 -38.09 -28.84 3.10
C TYR A 117 -39.25 -28.27 3.93
N GLY A 118 -40.09 -27.41 3.37
CA GLY A 118 -41.21 -26.80 4.09
C GLY A 118 -40.81 -25.74 5.11
N GLN A 119 -39.52 -25.37 5.18
CA GLN A 119 -39.00 -24.33 6.07
C GLN A 119 -38.42 -23.15 5.27
N PRO A 120 -38.56 -21.91 5.77
CA PRO A 120 -37.91 -20.75 5.19
C PRO A 120 -36.40 -20.75 5.44
N ILE A 121 -35.63 -20.15 4.53
CA ILE A 121 -34.17 -19.93 4.66
C ILE A 121 -33.85 -18.43 4.56
N GLY A 122 -33.08 -17.91 5.51
CA GLY A 122 -32.62 -16.52 5.51
C GLY A 122 -33.70 -15.46 5.77
N ARG A 123 -34.76 -15.75 6.55
CA ARG A 123 -35.71 -14.72 7.01
C ARG A 123 -35.19 -14.06 8.30
N ARG A 124 -34.98 -12.74 8.26
CA ARG A 124 -34.85 -11.93 9.48
C ARG A 124 -36.12 -12.07 10.31
N ARG A 125 -35.96 -12.21 11.63
CA ARG A 125 -37.00 -12.38 12.67
C ARG A 125 -38.12 -11.31 12.73
N GLN A 126 -38.16 -10.33 11.81
CA GLN A 126 -39.01 -9.13 11.88
C GLN A 126 -40.05 -8.93 10.77
N GLN A 127 -40.12 -9.76 9.73
CA GLN A 127 -41.24 -9.69 8.77
C GLN A 127 -41.89 -11.06 8.58
N LYS A 128 -42.90 -11.34 9.40
CA LYS A 128 -43.97 -12.26 9.01
C LYS A 128 -44.75 -11.56 7.88
N THR A 129 -44.31 -11.74 6.65
CA THR A 129 -45.20 -11.51 5.50
C THR A 129 -46.30 -12.55 5.62
N GLU A 130 -47.56 -12.10 5.71
CA GLU A 130 -48.76 -12.93 5.63
C GLU A 130 -48.65 -13.81 4.39
N THR A 131 -48.19 -15.03 4.59
CA THR A 131 -48.19 -16.06 3.56
C THR A 131 -49.45 -16.84 3.85
N THR A 132 -50.42 -16.73 2.95
CA THR A 132 -51.64 -17.53 2.93
C THR A 132 -51.23 -18.99 3.12
N GLU A 133 -51.51 -19.56 4.30
CA GLU A 133 -51.21 -20.95 4.59
C GLU A 133 -52.13 -21.82 3.74
N GLU A 134 -51.68 -22.17 2.53
CA GLU A 134 -52.29 -23.23 1.76
C GLU A 134 -52.21 -24.52 2.57
N LYS A 135 -53.37 -25.10 2.92
CA LYS A 135 -53.46 -26.38 3.63
C LYS A 135 -52.80 -27.48 2.78
N LYS A 136 -51.55 -27.80 3.08
CA LYS A 136 -50.82 -28.92 2.45
C LYS A 136 -51.33 -30.25 2.99
N SER A 137 -51.27 -31.29 2.16
CA SER A 137 -51.65 -32.64 2.61
C SER A 137 -50.69 -33.17 3.68
N ASN A 138 -51.20 -33.96 4.62
CA ASN A 138 -50.39 -34.55 5.70
C ASN A 138 -49.21 -35.39 5.18
N SER A 139 -49.37 -36.01 4.00
CA SER A 139 -48.29 -36.76 3.33
C SER A 139 -47.13 -35.85 2.92
N VAL A 140 -47.41 -34.64 2.42
CA VAL A 140 -46.38 -33.67 2.02
C VAL A 140 -45.64 -33.15 3.25
N VAL A 141 -46.37 -32.79 4.31
CA VAL A 141 -45.77 -32.31 5.56
C VAL A 141 -44.84 -33.36 6.16
N LYS A 142 -45.27 -34.63 6.21
CA LYS A 142 -44.45 -35.75 6.70
C LYS A 142 -43.18 -35.94 5.88
N LYS A 143 -43.26 -35.86 4.54
CA LYS A 143 -42.10 -35.96 3.65
C LYS A 143 -41.12 -34.80 3.82
N GLN A 144 -41.63 -33.58 3.97
CA GLN A 144 -40.82 -32.38 4.17
C GLN A 144 -40.06 -32.44 5.51
N ALA A 145 -40.75 -32.82 6.59
CA ALA A 145 -40.14 -32.98 7.91
C ALA A 145 -39.05 -34.07 7.91
N ALA A 146 -39.30 -35.22 7.25
CA ALA A 146 -38.31 -36.29 7.13
C ALA A 146 -37.05 -35.84 6.38
N ARG A 147 -37.21 -35.11 5.26
CA ARG A 147 -36.07 -34.56 4.49
C ARG A 147 -35.29 -33.51 5.26
N PHE A 148 -36.00 -32.62 5.95
CA PHE A 148 -35.35 -31.55 6.70
C PHE A 148 -34.49 -32.11 7.85
N ALA A 149 -34.98 -33.17 8.51
CA ALA A 149 -34.22 -33.83 9.57
C ALA A 149 -32.92 -34.48 9.05
N ASP A 150 -32.92 -34.98 7.81
CA ASP A 150 -31.80 -35.69 7.19
C ASP A 150 -30.74 -34.71 6.62
N HIS A 151 -31.17 -33.77 5.77
CA HIS A 151 -30.27 -32.90 4.99
C HIS A 151 -30.60 -31.41 5.05
N GLY A 152 -31.67 -31.00 5.73
CA GLY A 152 -32.15 -29.61 5.70
C GLY A 152 -31.31 -28.59 6.48
N LYS A 153 -30.19 -28.96 7.09
CA LYS A 153 -29.33 -28.00 7.82
C LYS A 153 -28.25 -27.46 6.88
N VAL A 154 -28.41 -26.19 6.48
CA VAL A 154 -27.46 -25.48 5.61
C VAL A 154 -26.35 -24.82 6.45
N GLU A 155 -25.15 -24.71 5.87
CA GLU A 155 -24.04 -23.98 6.47
C GLU A 155 -24.41 -22.50 6.75
N SER A 156 -24.08 -22.01 7.94
CA SER A 156 -24.40 -20.64 8.37
C SER A 156 -23.90 -19.54 7.42
N ALA A 157 -22.76 -19.74 6.76
CA ALA A 157 -22.20 -18.78 5.80
C ALA A 157 -23.01 -18.68 4.50
N VAL A 158 -23.65 -19.77 4.09
CA VAL A 158 -24.56 -19.82 2.93
C VAL A 158 -25.94 -19.30 3.33
N GLU A 159 -26.45 -19.67 4.51
CA GLU A 159 -27.72 -19.18 5.04
C GLU A 159 -27.76 -17.64 5.14
N ARG A 160 -26.70 -17.01 5.66
CA ARG A 160 -26.57 -15.55 5.71
C ARG A 160 -26.64 -14.88 4.33
N GLN A 161 -26.17 -15.55 3.28
CA GLN A 161 -26.25 -15.01 1.92
C GLN A 161 -27.69 -15.00 1.39
N PHE A 162 -28.53 -15.96 1.80
CA PHE A 162 -29.95 -15.94 1.49
C PHE A 162 -30.67 -14.73 2.09
N GLU A 163 -30.20 -14.16 3.20
CA GLU A 163 -30.77 -12.91 3.74
C GLU A 163 -30.57 -11.73 2.78
N SER A 164 -29.40 -11.66 2.13
CA SER A 164 -29.08 -10.62 1.13
C SER A 164 -29.74 -10.84 -0.23
N GLY A 165 -30.30 -12.03 -0.46
CA GLY A 165 -30.86 -12.45 -1.76
C GLY A 165 -29.82 -12.69 -2.85
N ARG A 166 -28.53 -12.76 -2.51
CA ARG A 166 -27.42 -12.97 -3.44
C ARG A 166 -26.52 -14.08 -2.95
N LEU A 167 -26.24 -15.06 -3.81
CA LEU A 167 -25.30 -16.14 -3.51
C LEU A 167 -24.00 -15.94 -4.29
N TYR A 168 -22.87 -16.25 -3.66
CA TYR A 168 -21.60 -16.36 -4.36
C TYR A 168 -21.52 -17.70 -5.09
N ALA A 169 -21.10 -17.65 -6.36
CA ALA A 169 -20.94 -18.82 -7.21
C ALA A 169 -19.72 -18.68 -8.12
N VAL A 170 -19.11 -19.79 -8.51
CA VAL A 170 -18.00 -19.83 -9.47
C VAL A 170 -18.52 -20.26 -10.84
N VAL A 171 -18.12 -19.52 -11.88
CA VAL A 171 -18.35 -19.93 -13.27
C VAL A 171 -17.42 -21.07 -13.64
N SER A 172 -17.97 -22.26 -13.88
CA SER A 172 -17.21 -23.46 -14.26
C SER A 172 -17.15 -23.66 -15.79
N SER A 173 -18.10 -23.08 -16.51
CA SER A 173 -18.16 -23.13 -17.98
C SER A 173 -17.15 -22.21 -18.66
N ARG A 174 -17.07 -22.28 -20.00
CA ARG A 174 -16.24 -21.38 -20.83
C ARG A 174 -17.14 -20.57 -21.79
N PRO A 175 -17.66 -19.39 -21.39
CA PRO A 175 -18.64 -18.63 -22.16
C PRO A 175 -18.25 -18.34 -23.61
N GLY A 176 -16.97 -18.01 -23.87
CA GLY A 176 -16.47 -17.77 -25.23
C GLY A 176 -16.33 -19.01 -26.13
N GLN A 177 -16.56 -20.21 -25.59
CA GLN A 177 -16.48 -21.49 -26.32
C GLN A 177 -17.85 -22.15 -26.47
N SER A 178 -18.60 -22.25 -25.36
CA SER A 178 -19.87 -22.96 -25.27
C SER A 178 -21.10 -22.06 -25.36
N GLY A 179 -20.93 -20.74 -25.24
CA GLY A 179 -22.05 -19.79 -25.24
C GLY A 179 -22.87 -19.80 -23.96
N ARG A 180 -22.38 -20.43 -22.89
CA ARG A 180 -23.07 -20.61 -21.61
C ARG A 180 -22.23 -20.10 -20.45
N VAL A 181 -22.88 -19.54 -19.43
CA VAL A 181 -22.29 -19.15 -18.14
C VAL A 181 -22.88 -20.04 -17.06
N ASP A 182 -22.33 -21.22 -16.89
CA ASP A 182 -22.82 -22.21 -15.92
C ASP A 182 -21.77 -22.37 -14.82
N GLY A 183 -22.22 -22.76 -13.63
CA GLY A 183 -21.38 -22.74 -12.44
C GLY A 183 -21.94 -23.51 -11.27
N TYR A 184 -21.31 -23.35 -10.11
CA TYR A 184 -21.76 -23.93 -8.85
C TYR A 184 -21.69 -22.89 -7.73
N ILE A 185 -22.57 -23.01 -6.74
CA ILE A 185 -22.58 -22.16 -5.54
C ILE A 185 -21.35 -22.48 -4.70
N LEU A 186 -20.72 -21.45 -4.13
CA LEU A 186 -19.58 -21.60 -3.24
C LEU A 186 -20.02 -22.05 -1.84
N GLU A 187 -19.37 -23.08 -1.32
CA GLU A 187 -19.67 -23.69 -0.01
C GLU A 187 -18.35 -23.99 0.75
N GLY A 188 -18.42 -24.14 2.07
CA GLY A 188 -17.31 -24.58 2.92
C GLY A 188 -16.03 -23.74 2.82
N GLU A 189 -14.87 -24.41 2.77
CA GLU A 189 -13.56 -23.76 2.75
C GLU A 189 -13.35 -22.87 1.52
N GLU A 190 -13.91 -23.25 0.37
CA GLU A 190 -13.80 -22.47 -0.87
C GLU A 190 -14.55 -21.13 -0.72
N LEU A 191 -15.74 -21.17 -0.13
CA LEU A 191 -16.50 -19.96 0.20
C LEU A 191 -15.70 -19.07 1.18
N ALA A 192 -15.16 -19.65 2.24
CA ALA A 192 -14.37 -18.91 3.23
C ALA A 192 -13.13 -18.24 2.62
N PHE A 193 -12.44 -18.93 1.71
CA PHE A 193 -11.31 -18.38 0.96
C PHE A 193 -11.71 -17.15 0.14
N TYR A 194 -12.75 -17.27 -0.70
CA TYR A 194 -13.15 -16.16 -1.57
C TYR A 194 -13.79 -15.01 -0.81
N GLN A 195 -14.53 -15.27 0.27
CA GLN A 195 -15.03 -14.19 1.13
C GLN A 195 -13.89 -13.37 1.74
N ARG A 196 -12.81 -14.03 2.18
CA ARG A 196 -11.60 -13.34 2.68
C ARG A 196 -10.91 -12.55 1.58
N ALA A 197 -10.74 -13.14 0.40
CA ALA A 197 -10.12 -12.47 -0.75
C ALA A 197 -10.91 -11.21 -1.18
N ILE A 198 -12.25 -11.31 -1.28
CA ILE A 198 -13.13 -10.19 -1.63
C ILE A 198 -13.05 -9.09 -0.56
N ARG A 199 -13.09 -9.46 0.73
CA ARG A 199 -12.96 -8.49 1.83
C ARG A 199 -11.61 -7.78 1.80
N ASN A 200 -10.52 -8.50 1.56
CA ASN A 200 -9.17 -7.92 1.50
C ASN A 200 -8.98 -6.95 0.32
N ILE A 201 -9.69 -7.17 -0.80
CA ILE A 201 -9.68 -6.26 -1.96
C ILE A 201 -10.55 -5.03 -1.70
N GLN A 202 -11.68 -5.19 -1.02
CA GLN A 202 -12.59 -4.08 -0.67
C GLN A 202 -12.07 -3.15 0.45
N THR A 203 -10.96 -3.49 1.10
CA THR A 203 -10.44 -2.80 2.29
C THR A 203 -9.08 -2.15 2.04
N LYS A 204 -8.65 -1.99 0.79
CA LYS A 204 -7.36 -1.39 0.46
C LYS A 204 -7.49 -0.43 -0.70
N MET A 205 -6.87 0.74 -0.57
CA MET A 205 -6.83 1.75 -1.61
C MET A 205 -5.38 2.16 -1.87
N LYS A 206 -5.04 2.26 -3.16
CA LYS A 206 -3.77 2.82 -3.62
C LYS A 206 -3.64 4.24 -3.06
N THR A 207 -2.50 4.52 -2.47
CA THR A 207 -2.17 5.79 -1.82
C THR A 207 -0.82 6.26 -2.32
N THR A 208 -0.75 7.52 -2.72
CA THR A 208 0.48 8.14 -3.21
C THR A 208 1.14 8.95 -2.10
N LEU A 209 2.39 8.63 -1.77
CA LEU A 209 3.19 9.30 -0.75
C LEU A 209 4.38 10.00 -1.40
N LEU A 210 4.50 11.31 -1.17
CA LEU A 210 5.71 12.08 -1.51
C LEU A 210 6.63 12.10 -0.29
N LEU A 211 7.85 11.61 -0.46
CA LEU A 211 8.83 11.45 0.61
C LEU A 211 10.00 12.41 0.41
N LEU A 212 10.32 13.15 1.46
CA LEU A 212 11.41 14.12 1.55
C LEU A 212 12.16 13.89 2.86
N SER A 213 13.44 14.25 2.88
CA SER A 213 14.27 14.35 4.08
C SER A 213 15.47 15.24 3.76
N ASP A 214 16.12 15.78 4.79
CA ASP A 214 17.40 16.48 4.66
C ASP A 214 17.31 17.59 3.62
N THR A 215 16.37 18.52 3.78
CA THR A 215 16.27 19.67 2.87
C THR A 215 17.27 20.74 3.23
N HIS A 216 17.71 20.84 4.49
CA HIS A 216 18.73 21.79 4.95
C HIS A 216 18.49 23.23 4.46
N THR A 217 17.23 23.69 4.52
CA THR A 217 16.80 25.02 4.05
C THR A 217 16.83 25.22 2.53
N LEU A 218 17.16 24.21 1.73
CA LEU A 218 17.18 24.32 0.28
C LEU A 218 15.80 23.99 -0.30
N PRO A 219 15.03 25.00 -0.79
CA PRO A 219 13.76 24.73 -1.45
C PRO A 219 13.98 24.06 -2.82
N PRO A 220 12.92 23.47 -3.41
CA PRO A 220 13.01 22.91 -4.76
C PRO A 220 13.46 23.95 -5.78
N HIS A 221 14.25 23.50 -6.77
CA HIS A 221 14.71 24.36 -7.86
C HIS A 221 13.53 24.99 -8.62
N PRO A 222 13.75 26.14 -9.29
CA PRO A 222 12.75 26.73 -10.17
C PRO A 222 12.27 25.75 -11.27
N PRO A 223 11.03 25.88 -11.77
CA PRO A 223 10.47 24.95 -12.77
C PRO A 223 11.32 24.81 -14.04
N LEU A 224 12.04 25.87 -14.43
CA LEU A 224 12.87 25.94 -15.62
C LEU A 224 14.17 25.12 -15.51
N THR A 225 14.60 24.75 -14.30
CA THR A 225 15.84 24.00 -14.06
C THR A 225 15.64 22.51 -14.33
N THR A 226 15.60 22.12 -15.61
CA THR A 226 15.28 20.74 -16.04
C THR A 226 16.35 19.70 -15.77
N SER A 227 17.55 20.10 -15.34
CA SER A 227 18.65 19.20 -15.01
C SER A 227 18.50 18.49 -13.66
N ASN A 228 17.60 18.96 -12.79
CA ASN A 228 17.37 18.41 -11.45
C ASN A 228 15.91 18.00 -11.29
N ALA A 229 15.67 16.84 -10.66
CA ALA A 229 14.31 16.36 -10.41
C ALA A 229 13.63 17.09 -9.24
N TYR A 230 14.38 17.48 -8.21
CA TYR A 230 13.87 18.27 -7.08
C TYR A 230 13.57 19.73 -7.49
N ARG A 231 12.43 19.95 -8.14
CA ARG A 231 12.03 21.26 -8.67
C ARG A 231 10.53 21.49 -8.64
N HIS A 232 10.12 22.76 -8.64
CA HIS A 232 8.72 23.17 -8.58
C HIS A 232 7.93 22.97 -9.89
N PRO A 233 6.60 22.74 -9.79
CA PRO A 233 5.93 22.08 -8.67
C PRO A 233 6.45 20.66 -8.43
N LEU A 234 6.44 20.25 -7.15
CA LEU A 234 6.62 18.87 -6.73
C LEU A 234 5.40 18.03 -7.16
N PRO A 235 5.55 16.71 -7.34
CA PRO A 235 4.45 15.85 -7.74
C PRO A 235 3.33 15.81 -6.69
N PRO A 236 2.05 15.85 -7.09
CA PRO A 236 0.93 15.76 -6.15
C PRO A 236 0.91 14.40 -5.44
N SER A 237 0.47 14.39 -4.18
CA SER A 237 0.36 13.17 -3.37
C SER A 237 -0.81 13.25 -2.40
N ASP A 238 -1.24 12.10 -1.89
CA ASP A 238 -2.22 12.02 -0.79
C ASP A 238 -1.58 12.36 0.55
N ILE A 239 -0.32 11.95 0.74
CA ILE A 239 0.46 12.16 1.95
C ILE A 239 1.82 12.74 1.54
N LEU A 240 2.27 13.79 2.22
CA LEU A 240 3.66 14.26 2.17
C LEU A 240 4.33 13.87 3.48
N ILE A 241 5.55 13.32 3.43
CA ILE A 241 6.36 13.02 4.60
C ILE A 241 7.69 13.77 4.50
N HIS A 242 8.09 14.45 5.57
CA HIS A 242 9.46 14.97 5.75
C HIS A 242 10.12 14.28 6.95
N ALA A 243 11.19 13.50 6.69
CA ALA A 243 11.84 12.64 7.68
C ALA A 243 13.05 13.30 8.39
N GLY A 244 12.88 14.55 8.82
CA GLY A 244 13.90 15.31 9.56
C GLY A 244 14.87 16.12 8.70
N ASP A 245 15.68 16.94 9.36
CA ASP A 245 16.62 17.92 8.81
C ASP A 245 15.95 18.88 7.81
N LEU A 246 14.95 19.61 8.32
CA LEU A 246 14.30 20.69 7.57
C LEU A 246 15.25 21.87 7.40
N THR A 247 16.04 22.15 8.42
CA THR A 247 16.91 23.33 8.51
C THR A 247 18.38 22.94 8.47
N LYS A 248 19.25 23.92 8.21
CA LYS A 248 20.69 23.69 8.26
C LYS A 248 21.20 23.75 9.69
N VAL A 249 20.66 24.65 10.51
CA VAL A 249 21.07 24.82 11.91
C VAL A 249 19.93 25.32 12.80
N GLY A 250 18.66 25.27 12.39
CA GLY A 250 17.52 25.55 13.26
C GLY A 250 17.13 27.02 13.46
N TYR A 251 17.60 27.95 12.62
CA TYR A 251 17.13 29.35 12.70
C TYR A 251 15.66 29.48 12.26
N LYS A 252 14.91 30.41 12.84
CA LYS A 252 13.47 30.59 12.53
C LYS A 252 13.20 30.84 11.03
N HIS A 253 14.04 31.62 10.37
CA HIS A 253 13.89 31.90 8.94
C HIS A 253 14.13 30.67 8.06
N GLU A 254 14.96 29.72 8.52
CA GLU A 254 15.21 28.45 7.86
C GLU A 254 13.96 27.57 7.90
N HIS A 255 13.34 27.45 9.08
CA HIS A 255 12.04 26.77 9.24
C HIS A 255 10.97 27.37 8.33
N GLN A 256 10.85 28.70 8.30
CA GLN A 256 9.87 29.40 7.47
C GLN A 256 10.04 29.13 5.98
N THR A 257 11.28 29.04 5.49
CA THR A 257 11.58 28.82 4.07
C THR A 257 11.09 27.45 3.60
N ILE A 258 11.41 26.37 4.34
CA ILE A 258 10.96 25.02 3.96
C ILE A 258 9.47 24.82 4.25
N LEU A 259 8.96 25.38 5.34
CA LEU A 259 7.52 25.33 5.63
C LEU A 259 6.69 25.98 4.54
N GLN A 260 7.15 27.07 3.92
CA GLN A 260 6.46 27.66 2.78
C GLN A 260 6.29 26.67 1.63
N THR A 261 7.35 25.91 1.30
CA THR A 261 7.27 24.83 0.30
C THR A 261 6.27 23.75 0.72
N ILE A 262 6.34 23.29 1.97
CA ILE A 262 5.47 22.22 2.48
C ILE A 262 4.00 22.67 2.51
N LEU A 263 3.70 23.88 3.00
CA LEU A 263 2.36 24.47 3.07
C LEU A 263 1.73 24.63 1.68
N SER A 264 2.54 24.96 0.67
CA SER A 264 2.07 25.11 -0.71
C SER A 264 1.68 23.78 -1.38
N HIS A 265 2.12 22.64 -0.85
CA HIS A 265 1.87 21.33 -1.44
C HIS A 265 0.40 20.89 -1.30
N PRO A 266 -0.23 20.33 -2.35
CA PRO A 266 -1.67 20.02 -2.35
C PRO A 266 -2.08 18.79 -1.51
N ALA A 267 -1.13 18.09 -0.88
CA ALA A 267 -1.44 16.89 -0.09
C ALA A 267 -2.35 17.21 1.12
N PRO A 268 -3.46 16.48 1.34
CA PRO A 268 -4.36 16.71 2.48
C PRO A 268 -3.70 16.41 3.83
N LEU A 269 -2.71 15.53 3.89
CA LEU A 269 -1.95 15.21 5.09
C LEU A 269 -0.45 15.37 4.85
N LYS A 270 0.23 16.05 5.77
CA LYS A 270 1.67 16.33 5.72
C LYS A 270 2.28 15.96 7.07
N LEU A 271 3.08 14.89 7.12
CA LEU A 271 3.71 14.39 8.34
C LEU A 271 5.15 14.89 8.41
N ILE A 272 5.53 15.47 9.54
CA ILE A 272 6.85 16.07 9.73
C ILE A 272 7.43 15.57 11.05
N ILE A 273 8.64 15.03 11.00
CA ILE A 273 9.51 14.86 12.17
C ILE A 273 10.71 15.81 12.03
N PRO A 274 11.29 16.31 13.12
CA PRO A 274 12.57 17.03 13.08
C PRO A 274 13.74 16.04 12.91
N GLY A 275 14.91 16.57 12.55
CA GLY A 275 16.19 15.87 12.57
C GLY A 275 17.22 16.58 13.42
N ASN A 276 18.45 16.08 13.43
CA ASN A 276 19.50 16.56 14.33
C ASN A 276 19.95 18.00 14.00
N HIS A 277 19.68 18.51 12.79
CA HIS A 277 19.96 19.90 12.40
C HIS A 277 18.86 20.89 12.85
N ASP A 278 17.68 20.40 13.19
CA ASP A 278 16.54 21.22 13.64
C ASP A 278 16.65 21.54 15.15
N ILE A 279 17.79 22.08 15.55
CA ILE A 279 18.22 22.14 16.97
C ILE A 279 17.28 22.94 17.88
N THR A 280 16.49 23.85 17.32
CA THR A 280 15.49 24.65 18.07
C THR A 280 14.20 23.89 18.33
N LEU A 281 14.01 22.72 17.72
CA LEU A 281 12.90 21.80 18.01
C LEU A 281 13.26 20.79 19.11
N ASP A 282 14.53 20.75 19.54
CA ASP A 282 15.01 20.03 20.73
C ASP A 282 15.33 21.04 21.85
N GLU A 283 14.31 21.38 22.64
CA GLU A 283 14.41 22.39 23.69
C GLU A 283 15.48 22.08 24.76
N PRO A 284 15.57 20.84 25.30
CA PRO A 284 16.66 20.46 26.22
C PRO A 284 18.04 20.69 25.61
N TYR A 285 18.25 20.26 24.36
CA TYR A 285 19.52 20.46 23.67
C TYR A 285 19.81 21.94 23.43
N TYR A 286 18.83 22.71 22.95
CA TYR A 286 19.03 24.12 22.62
C TYR A 286 19.41 24.94 23.85
N THR A 287 18.70 24.71 24.96
CA THR A 287 18.92 25.40 26.23
C THR A 287 20.28 25.07 26.84
N HIS A 288 20.78 23.85 26.63
CA HIS A 288 22.09 23.44 27.14
C HIS A 288 23.25 23.86 26.23
N LEU A 289 23.19 23.52 24.95
CA LEU A 289 24.31 23.63 23.99
C LEU A 289 23.93 24.33 22.67
N GLY A 290 22.72 24.11 22.14
CA GLY A 290 22.35 24.61 20.80
C GLY A 290 22.43 26.12 20.65
N HIS A 291 22.07 26.90 21.68
CA HIS A 291 22.20 28.35 21.65
C HIS A 291 23.66 28.84 21.57
N TYR A 292 24.61 28.10 22.13
CA TYR A 292 26.04 28.39 21.98
C TYR A 292 26.48 28.20 20.53
N ARG A 293 25.97 27.18 19.83
CA ARG A 293 26.25 26.97 18.40
C ARG A 293 25.77 28.14 17.55
N HIS A 294 24.55 28.64 17.80
CA HIS A 294 24.03 29.84 17.15
C HIS A 294 24.88 31.09 17.41
N LYS A 295 25.39 31.25 18.64
CA LYS A 295 26.12 32.44 19.08
C LYS A 295 27.57 32.50 18.59
N TYR A 296 28.28 31.37 18.65
CA TYR A 296 29.72 31.35 18.41
C TYR A 296 30.09 30.81 17.02
N ARG A 297 29.12 30.34 16.23
CA ARG A 297 29.37 29.66 14.93
C ARG A 297 30.55 28.69 15.03
N THR A 298 30.56 27.90 16.10
CA THR A 298 31.51 26.81 16.24
C THR A 298 31.02 25.70 15.33
N ASP A 299 31.26 25.86 14.04
CA ASP A 299 30.99 24.86 13.03
C ASP A 299 31.97 23.70 13.30
N HIS A 300 31.61 22.80 14.21
CA HIS A 300 32.36 21.55 14.46
C HIS A 300 32.14 20.52 13.35
N THR A 301 31.40 20.87 12.30
CA THR A 301 31.33 20.08 11.10
C THR A 301 32.65 20.20 10.37
N ALA A 302 33.22 19.07 9.97
CA ALA A 302 34.40 19.02 9.13
C ALA A 302 34.27 20.02 7.97
N PRO A 303 35.38 20.57 7.45
CA PRO A 303 35.38 21.61 6.41
C PRO A 303 34.44 21.37 5.21
N SER A 304 33.97 20.13 4.96
CA SER A 304 33.04 19.79 3.90
C SER A 304 31.57 20.25 4.08
N ALA A 305 31.09 20.56 5.29
CA ALA A 305 29.66 20.87 5.50
C ALA A 305 29.28 22.33 5.17
N THR A 306 30.26 23.18 4.91
CA THR A 306 30.06 24.60 4.55
C THR A 306 30.94 25.05 3.39
N SER A 307 31.88 24.21 2.90
CA SER A 307 32.73 24.54 1.76
C SER A 307 32.01 24.27 0.44
N GLY A 308 31.26 25.26 -0.07
CA GLY A 308 30.93 25.29 -1.49
C GLY A 308 29.48 25.64 -1.82
N SER A 309 29.04 26.83 -1.47
CA SER A 309 28.04 27.61 -2.21
C SER A 309 27.82 28.93 -1.48
N GLU A 310 27.34 29.96 -2.18
CA GLU A 310 26.90 31.20 -1.54
C GLU A 310 25.92 30.84 -0.42
N ASN A 311 26.34 31.02 0.84
CA ASN A 311 25.56 30.70 2.02
C ASN A 311 24.22 31.46 1.95
N VAL A 312 23.13 30.78 1.59
CA VAL A 312 21.77 31.36 1.61
C VAL A 312 21.42 31.83 3.03
N SER A 313 22.01 31.21 4.07
CA SER A 313 21.88 31.57 5.49
C SER A 313 22.77 32.75 5.95
N ALA A 314 23.67 33.28 5.11
CA ALA A 314 24.64 34.30 5.57
C ALA A 314 24.03 35.68 5.86
N GLY A 315 22.78 35.94 5.47
CA GLY A 315 22.25 37.30 5.40
C GLY A 315 21.28 37.77 6.49
N LYS A 316 20.80 36.93 7.42
CA LYS A 316 19.62 37.31 8.24
C LYS A 316 19.61 36.92 9.72
N ALA A 317 20.69 36.37 10.28
CA ALA A 317 20.77 36.15 11.71
C ALA A 317 21.32 37.41 12.40
N GLU A 318 20.54 38.06 13.27
CA GLU A 318 21.06 39.08 14.17
C GLU A 318 22.01 38.40 15.17
N ALA A 319 23.32 38.64 15.02
CA ALA A 319 24.33 38.04 15.88
C ALA A 319 24.02 38.32 17.37
N GLY A 320 23.81 37.26 18.16
CA GLY A 320 23.57 37.34 19.60
C GLY A 320 22.10 37.30 20.05
N ARG A 321 21.13 37.29 19.14
CA ARG A 321 19.71 37.10 19.49
C ARG A 321 19.38 35.60 19.59
N LEU A 322 18.83 35.19 20.73
CA LEU A 322 18.32 33.82 20.91
C LEU A 322 17.00 33.65 20.17
N GLU A 323 16.86 32.52 19.47
CA GLU A 323 15.58 32.11 18.88
C GLU A 323 14.54 31.83 19.96
N ASN A 324 13.27 32.14 19.65
CA ASN A 324 12.14 31.81 20.49
C ASN A 324 11.61 30.42 20.10
N LEU A 325 11.80 29.44 20.98
CA LEU A 325 11.47 28.04 20.72
C LEU A 325 9.97 27.81 20.58
N ASP A 326 9.16 28.50 21.39
CA ASP A 326 7.69 28.42 21.31
C ASP A 326 7.18 28.94 19.96
N GLU A 327 7.75 30.05 19.49
CA GLU A 327 7.39 30.60 18.17
C GLU A 327 7.77 29.64 17.03
N ILE A 328 8.92 28.97 17.12
CA ILE A 328 9.35 28.00 16.11
C ILE A 328 8.46 26.76 16.13
N ARG A 329 8.17 26.21 17.32
CA ARG A 329 7.29 25.06 17.48
C ARG A 329 5.88 25.37 16.96
N GLU A 330 5.38 26.58 17.24
CA GLU A 330 4.08 27.04 16.76
C GLU A 330 3.96 27.10 15.24
N LEU A 331 5.07 27.29 14.50
CA LEU A 331 5.07 27.21 13.03
C LEU A 331 4.58 25.85 12.51
N TYR A 332 4.79 24.78 13.29
CA TYR A 332 4.41 23.42 12.95
C TYR A 332 3.13 22.96 13.66
N THR A 333 2.88 23.46 14.87
CA THR A 333 1.77 23.01 15.72
C THR A 333 0.55 23.93 15.70
N GLY A 334 0.68 25.14 15.18
CA GLY A 334 -0.37 26.16 15.16
C GLY A 334 -1.56 25.83 14.25
N SER A 335 -2.61 26.65 14.35
CA SER A 335 -3.86 26.45 13.61
C SER A 335 -3.67 26.46 12.10
N GLU A 336 -2.90 27.41 11.56
CA GLU A 336 -2.61 27.53 10.13
C GLU A 336 -1.96 26.24 9.59
N ALA A 337 -0.93 25.73 10.27
CA ALA A 337 -0.25 24.49 9.91
C ALA A 337 -1.22 23.31 9.92
N ARG A 338 -2.03 23.18 10.98
CA ARG A 338 -3.01 22.09 11.12
C ARG A 338 -4.10 22.11 10.06
N GLU A 339 -4.63 23.29 9.72
CA GLU A 339 -5.63 23.50 8.68
C GLU A 339 -5.09 23.16 7.28
N LYS A 340 -3.81 23.44 7.03
CA LYS A 340 -3.09 23.03 5.82
C LYS A 340 -2.65 21.56 5.83
N GLY A 341 -3.03 20.79 6.84
CA GLY A 341 -2.80 19.36 6.93
C GLY A 341 -1.47 18.95 7.55
N ILE A 342 -0.68 19.88 8.09
CA ILE A 342 0.58 19.57 8.77
C ILE A 342 0.31 18.90 10.12
N ARG A 343 1.06 17.84 10.39
CA ARG A 343 1.12 17.14 11.68
C ARG A 343 2.58 16.95 12.04
N TYR A 344 3.03 17.74 13.01
CA TYR A 344 4.32 17.55 13.67
C TYR A 344 4.24 16.32 14.57
N LEU A 345 5.19 15.40 14.42
CA LEU A 345 5.24 14.14 15.16
C LEU A 345 6.47 14.12 16.06
N GLU A 346 6.23 13.87 17.34
CA GLU A 346 7.27 13.53 18.30
C GLU A 346 7.54 12.03 18.24
N GLU A 347 8.45 11.53 19.07
CA GLU A 347 8.69 10.08 19.14
C GLU A 347 7.43 9.36 19.64
N GLY A 348 6.92 8.38 18.89
CA GLY A 348 5.72 7.64 19.30
C GLY A 348 4.91 7.00 18.18
N MET A 349 3.80 6.39 18.60
CA MET A 349 2.81 5.78 17.71
C MET A 349 1.63 6.72 17.46
N TYR A 350 1.27 6.88 16.19
CA TYR A 350 0.18 7.70 15.72
C TYR A 350 -0.76 6.90 14.82
N ARG A 351 -2.04 7.25 14.80
CA ARG A 351 -3.04 6.68 13.88
C ARG A 351 -3.70 7.81 13.11
N PHE A 352 -3.71 7.70 11.79
CA PHE A 352 -4.32 8.69 10.91
C PHE A 352 -5.51 8.11 10.16
N ARG A 353 -6.48 8.97 9.87
CA ARG A 353 -7.61 8.69 8.99
C ARG A 353 -7.70 9.80 7.95
N LEU A 354 -7.66 9.43 6.67
CA LEU A 354 -7.89 10.34 5.55
C LEU A 354 -9.40 10.50 5.30
N GLY A 355 -9.79 11.59 4.63
CA GLY A 355 -11.19 11.94 4.38
C GLY A 355 -11.97 10.92 3.54
N ASP A 356 -11.28 10.03 2.84
CA ASP A 356 -11.85 8.95 2.03
C ASP A 356 -11.89 7.59 2.74
N GLY A 357 -11.64 7.56 4.05
CA GLY A 357 -11.75 6.36 4.89
C GLY A 357 -10.49 5.51 4.99
N ARG A 358 -9.40 5.89 4.32
CA ARG A 358 -8.08 5.24 4.52
C ARG A 358 -7.60 5.47 5.95
N VAL A 359 -7.16 4.41 6.62
CA VAL A 359 -6.66 4.43 8.00
C VAL A 359 -5.33 3.69 8.07
N PHE A 360 -4.34 4.28 8.75
CA PHE A 360 -3.02 3.69 8.87
C PHE A 360 -2.32 4.12 10.16
N SER A 361 -1.37 3.31 10.61
CA SER A 361 -0.57 3.59 11.81
C SER A 361 0.86 3.98 11.44
N VAL A 362 1.39 5.00 12.12
CA VAL A 362 2.72 5.56 11.91
C VAL A 362 3.51 5.45 13.20
N TYR A 363 4.72 4.90 13.13
CA TYR A 363 5.73 5.11 14.17
C TYR A 363 6.66 6.24 13.73
N ALA A 364 6.88 7.23 14.59
CA ALA A 364 7.77 8.36 14.34
C ALA A 364 8.90 8.39 15.38
N SER A 365 10.12 8.73 14.98
CA SER A 365 11.21 9.08 15.92
C SER A 365 12.24 10.01 15.25
N PRO A 366 12.52 11.19 15.84
CA PRO A 366 13.58 12.08 15.33
C PRO A 366 14.98 11.65 15.77
N TYR A 367 15.08 10.70 16.70
CA TYR A 367 16.32 10.42 17.40
C TYR A 367 17.31 9.61 16.56
N THR A 368 18.60 9.97 16.62
CA THR A 368 19.70 9.24 15.98
C THR A 368 20.84 8.92 16.95
N PRO A 369 21.63 7.84 16.72
CA PRO A 369 22.81 7.59 17.52
C PRO A 369 23.77 8.78 17.49
N GLU A 370 24.33 9.11 18.64
CA GLU A 370 25.16 10.29 18.88
C GLU A 370 26.26 10.45 17.83
N PHE A 371 26.29 11.64 17.24
CA PHE A 371 27.28 12.09 16.28
C PHE A 371 27.53 13.58 16.46
N CYS A 372 28.77 13.97 16.75
CA CYS A 372 29.21 15.37 16.81
C CYS A 372 28.35 16.30 17.69
N GLN A 373 27.72 15.80 18.77
CA GLN A 373 26.94 16.59 19.74
C GLN A 373 25.86 17.44 19.08
N TRP A 374 25.05 16.84 18.21
CA TRP A 374 23.88 17.47 17.60
C TRP A 374 22.58 17.17 18.39
N ALA A 375 21.48 17.84 18.02
CA ALA A 375 20.18 17.62 18.65
C ALA A 375 19.64 16.22 18.36
N PHE A 376 18.63 15.80 19.14
CA PHE A 376 17.96 14.51 19.03
C PHE A 376 18.92 13.31 19.06
N ALA A 377 20.02 13.44 19.80
CA ALA A 377 21.02 12.40 19.90
C ALA A 377 20.79 11.48 21.11
N TYR A 378 21.17 10.22 20.97
CA TYR A 378 21.25 9.26 22.07
C TYR A 378 22.50 8.40 21.96
N GLU A 379 23.00 7.90 23.08
CA GLU A 379 24.18 7.04 23.08
C GLU A 379 23.95 5.79 22.22
N ARG A 380 24.91 5.45 21.36
CA ARG A 380 24.78 4.36 20.36
C ARG A 380 24.44 3.00 20.97
N GLY A 381 24.85 2.74 22.22
CA GLY A 381 24.53 1.50 22.94
C GLY A 381 23.13 1.44 23.56
N VAL A 382 22.38 2.55 23.54
CA VAL A 382 21.08 2.66 24.20
C VAL A 382 19.94 2.21 23.28
N ASP A 383 19.21 1.16 23.69
CA ASP A 383 18.05 0.67 22.95
C ASP A 383 16.78 1.47 23.25
N ARG A 384 16.37 2.31 22.30
CA ARG A 384 15.13 3.10 22.38
C ARG A 384 13.92 2.43 21.75
N PHE A 385 14.14 1.44 20.89
CA PHE A 385 13.11 0.96 19.95
C PHE A 385 12.50 -0.39 20.31
N ASN A 386 13.17 -1.20 21.14
CA ASN A 386 12.70 -2.54 21.48
C ASN A 386 12.21 -2.63 22.93
N PRO A 387 11.16 -3.43 23.20
CA PRO A 387 10.69 -3.64 24.56
C PRO A 387 11.74 -4.35 25.40
N VAL A 388 11.79 -4.03 26.70
CA VAL A 388 12.64 -4.73 27.66
C VAL A 388 12.09 -6.13 27.89
N VAL A 389 12.88 -7.17 27.56
CA VAL A 389 12.50 -8.56 27.82
C VAL A 389 12.96 -8.93 29.23
N ALA A 390 12.03 -9.25 30.12
CA ALA A 390 12.36 -9.73 31.46
C ALA A 390 12.90 -11.17 31.39
N GLY A 391 14.18 -11.38 31.68
CA GLY A 391 14.72 -12.71 31.99
C GLY A 391 15.90 -13.24 31.14
N GLU A 392 16.40 -12.50 30.16
CA GLU A 392 17.64 -12.87 29.46
C GLU A 392 18.78 -11.95 29.90
N GLY A 393 19.77 -12.52 30.59
CA GLY A 393 21.00 -11.83 30.97
C GLY A 393 21.79 -11.43 29.72
N GLU A 394 22.37 -10.22 29.74
CA GLU A 394 22.96 -9.49 28.61
C GLU A 394 21.99 -8.61 27.78
N GLY A 395 21.10 -7.89 28.46
CA GLY A 395 20.33 -6.79 27.83
C GLY A 395 21.21 -5.57 27.54
N TYR A 396 21.03 -4.95 26.37
CA TYR A 396 21.62 -3.64 26.06
C TYR A 396 21.17 -2.61 27.10
N PRO A 397 22.03 -1.62 27.45
CA PRO A 397 21.62 -0.57 28.36
C PRO A 397 20.39 0.13 27.77
N VAL A 398 19.32 0.14 28.54
CA VAL A 398 18.17 1.01 28.33
C VAL A 398 18.44 2.21 29.22
N GLY A 399 18.45 3.42 28.65
CA GLY A 399 18.69 4.65 29.42
C GLY A 399 17.77 4.74 30.64
N ASP A 400 18.10 5.58 31.63
CA ASP A 400 17.34 5.71 32.87
C ASP A 400 15.83 5.81 32.59
N GLY A 401 15.07 4.77 32.95
CA GLY A 401 13.61 4.69 32.76
C GLY A 401 13.09 3.74 31.67
N GLY A 402 13.94 3.09 30.88
CA GLY A 402 13.50 2.19 29.79
C GLY A 402 13.17 2.90 28.47
N PRO A 403 12.82 2.16 27.41
CA PRO A 403 12.40 2.77 26.15
C PRO A 403 11.01 3.38 26.35
N LEU A 404 10.90 4.71 26.21
CA LEU A 404 9.65 5.46 26.43
C LEU A 404 8.55 5.06 25.43
N HIS A 405 8.94 4.83 24.18
CA HIS A 405 8.04 4.55 23.07
C HIS A 405 8.56 3.38 22.23
N PRO A 406 8.52 2.13 22.74
CA PRO A 406 9.00 0.98 21.99
C PRO A 406 8.15 0.74 20.74
N VAL A 407 8.79 0.28 19.68
CA VAL A 407 8.13 -0.06 18.41
C VAL A 407 7.27 -1.32 18.59
N PRO A 408 5.97 -1.29 18.23
CA PRO A 408 5.12 -2.48 18.24
C PRO A 408 5.52 -3.55 17.21
N ASP A 409 5.21 -4.81 17.51
CA ASP A 409 5.35 -5.94 16.58
C ASP A 409 4.38 -5.82 15.39
N TYR A 410 4.69 -6.53 14.30
CA TYR A 410 3.75 -6.70 13.20
C TYR A 410 2.42 -7.31 13.72
N PRO A 411 1.23 -6.78 13.32
CA PRO A 411 0.99 -5.80 12.26
C PRO A 411 0.78 -4.34 12.76
N GLY A 412 1.38 -3.95 13.89
CA GLY A 412 1.08 -2.69 14.57
C GLY A 412 1.53 -1.40 13.88
N VAL A 413 2.45 -1.47 12.91
CA VAL A 413 3.01 -0.29 12.22
C VAL A 413 2.86 -0.45 10.70
N ASP A 414 2.16 0.47 10.04
CA ASP A 414 2.07 0.47 8.57
C ASP A 414 3.24 1.24 7.95
N ILE A 415 3.55 2.41 8.49
CA ILE A 415 4.62 3.31 8.03
C ILE A 415 5.53 3.64 9.21
N MET A 416 6.83 3.56 9.02
CA MET A 416 7.83 4.02 9.99
C MET A 416 8.54 5.25 9.42
N ILE A 417 8.66 6.30 10.22
CA ILE A 417 9.36 7.54 9.91
C ILE A 417 10.42 7.72 10.98
N THR A 418 11.69 7.59 10.60
CA THR A 418 12.80 7.91 11.50
C THR A 418 13.70 8.91 10.84
N HIS A 419 14.43 9.72 11.61
CA HIS A 419 15.41 10.59 10.96
C HIS A 419 16.61 9.77 10.46
N GLY A 420 17.20 8.93 11.33
CA GLY A 420 18.33 8.07 10.97
C GLY A 420 17.92 6.73 10.33
N PRO A 421 18.82 6.12 9.54
CA PRO A 421 18.59 4.81 8.92
C PRO A 421 18.78 3.64 9.91
N PRO A 422 18.10 2.49 9.67
CA PRO A 422 18.45 1.25 10.33
C PRO A 422 19.79 0.72 9.82
N TYR A 423 20.55 0.05 10.69
CA TYR A 423 21.86 -0.50 10.33
C TYR A 423 21.80 -1.44 9.12
N GLY A 424 22.73 -1.25 8.19
CA GLY A 424 22.89 -2.06 6.98
C GLY A 424 21.92 -1.74 5.84
N ILE A 425 21.02 -0.76 6.00
CA ILE A 425 20.07 -0.38 4.96
C ILE A 425 20.26 1.10 4.62
N LEU A 426 20.84 1.37 3.44
CA LEU A 426 21.01 2.74 2.91
C LEU A 426 21.70 3.68 3.93
N ASP A 427 22.68 3.14 4.65
CA ASP A 427 23.33 3.78 5.81
C ASP A 427 24.87 3.87 5.67
N GLN A 428 25.38 3.73 4.45
CA GLN A 428 26.82 3.72 4.19
C GLN A 428 27.35 5.12 3.91
N VAL A 429 28.45 5.49 4.58
CA VAL A 429 29.17 6.76 4.38
C VAL A 429 30.38 6.60 3.45
N VAL A 430 30.81 7.69 2.81
CA VAL A 430 32.00 7.72 1.94
C VAL A 430 33.06 8.72 2.44
N PRO A 431 34.37 8.45 2.25
CA PRO A 431 34.97 7.21 1.75
C PRO A 431 35.05 6.14 2.85
N GLY A 432 34.69 4.89 2.54
CA GLY A 432 34.84 3.76 3.47
C GLY A 432 33.72 2.73 3.42
N HIS A 433 32.55 3.09 2.87
CA HIS A 433 31.38 2.20 2.78
C HIS A 433 31.01 1.57 4.13
N MET A 434 31.27 2.29 5.22
CA MET A 434 30.95 1.85 6.56
C MET A 434 29.48 2.10 6.84
N SER A 435 28.76 1.08 7.28
CA SER A 435 27.39 1.20 7.77
C SER A 435 27.39 1.86 9.15
N VAL A 436 26.70 3.00 9.27
CA VAL A 436 26.64 3.81 10.51
C VAL A 436 25.25 3.86 11.14
N GLY A 437 24.27 3.20 10.54
CA GLY A 437 22.88 3.16 10.99
C GLY A 437 22.70 2.49 12.35
N CYS A 438 21.47 2.53 12.86
CA CYS A 438 21.15 2.02 14.19
C CYS A 438 20.79 0.52 14.17
N GLU A 439 21.55 -0.30 14.89
CA GLU A 439 21.30 -1.74 15.00
C GLU A 439 20.00 -2.05 15.76
N HIS A 440 19.70 -1.26 16.78
CA HIS A 440 18.48 -1.41 17.58
C HIS A 440 17.23 -1.07 16.77
N LEU A 441 17.31 -0.05 15.90
CA LEU A 441 16.27 0.28 14.94
C LEU A 441 16.09 -0.85 13.93
N PHE A 442 17.16 -1.43 13.39
CA PHE A 442 17.06 -2.58 12.49
C PHE A 442 16.35 -3.78 13.14
N ARG A 443 16.69 -4.10 14.40
CA ARG A 443 16.00 -5.15 15.17
C ARG A 443 14.50 -4.85 15.34
N ALA A 444 14.16 -3.60 15.65
CA ALA A 444 12.77 -3.17 15.79
C ALA A 444 12.01 -3.27 14.47
N VAL A 445 12.58 -2.81 13.35
CA VAL A 445 11.97 -2.87 12.02
C VAL A 445 11.76 -4.32 11.57
N LYS A 446 12.71 -5.22 11.86
CA LYS A 446 12.59 -6.66 11.55
C LYS A 446 11.40 -7.33 12.25
N ARG A 447 11.04 -6.85 13.43
CA ARG A 447 9.89 -7.31 14.23
C ARG A 447 8.59 -6.62 13.81
N ALA A 448 8.62 -5.30 13.61
CA ALA A 448 7.46 -4.48 13.24
C ALA A 448 6.99 -4.71 11.80
N ARG A 449 7.92 -5.01 10.89
CA ARG A 449 7.72 -5.26 9.45
C ARG A 449 6.75 -4.26 8.79
N PRO A 450 7.04 -2.95 8.88
CA PRO A 450 6.21 -1.93 8.24
C PRO A 450 6.20 -2.11 6.72
N ARG A 451 5.19 -1.55 6.06
CA ARG A 451 5.12 -1.53 4.59
C ARG A 451 6.20 -0.61 4.01
N LEU A 452 6.36 0.54 4.66
CA LEU A 452 7.29 1.59 4.28
C LEU A 452 8.08 2.05 5.51
N HIS A 453 9.39 2.16 5.37
CA HIS A 453 10.26 2.86 6.33
C HIS A 453 10.98 3.98 5.58
N VAL A 454 10.67 5.22 5.94
CA VAL A 454 11.28 6.42 5.37
C VAL A 454 12.20 7.09 6.38
N PHE A 455 13.37 7.51 5.93
CA PHE A 455 14.40 8.15 6.72
C PHE A 455 15.37 8.97 5.86
N GLY A 456 16.38 9.55 6.49
CA GLY A 456 17.38 10.42 5.89
C GLY A 456 18.73 10.33 6.60
N HIS A 457 19.30 11.49 6.98
CA HIS A 457 20.50 11.68 7.80
C HIS A 457 21.83 11.28 7.13
N ILE A 458 21.85 10.14 6.44
CA ILE A 458 23.03 9.67 5.69
C ILE A 458 22.80 10.01 4.21
N HIS A 459 23.27 11.18 3.78
CA HIS A 459 22.98 11.73 2.45
C HIS A 459 23.46 10.83 1.32
N GLU A 460 24.60 10.16 1.50
CA GLU A 460 25.18 9.24 0.51
C GLU A 460 24.39 7.95 0.34
N GLY A 461 23.52 7.65 1.31
CA GLY A 461 22.61 6.52 1.28
C GLY A 461 21.34 6.77 0.46
N TYR A 462 21.16 7.94 -0.18
CA TYR A 462 19.96 8.24 -0.97
C TYR A 462 19.59 7.09 -1.92
N GLY A 463 18.34 6.65 -1.84
CA GLY A 463 17.85 5.54 -2.64
C GLY A 463 16.64 4.84 -2.02
N ALA A 464 16.22 3.73 -2.65
CA ALA A 464 15.19 2.87 -2.10
C ALA A 464 15.55 1.39 -2.28
N VAL A 465 15.32 0.60 -1.24
CA VAL A 465 15.59 -0.85 -1.20
C VAL A 465 14.32 -1.57 -0.77
N ARG A 466 13.96 -2.63 -1.49
CA ARG A 466 12.94 -3.58 -1.05
C ARG A 466 13.62 -4.77 -0.42
N LYS A 467 13.22 -5.12 0.80
CA LYS A 467 13.75 -6.27 1.55
C LYS A 467 12.68 -7.33 1.75
N GLU A 468 13.01 -8.59 1.48
CA GLU A 468 12.20 -9.75 1.85
C GLU A 468 12.73 -10.37 3.15
N TRP A 469 11.88 -10.45 4.17
CA TRP A 469 12.29 -10.85 5.52
C TRP A 469 12.61 -12.35 5.65
N SER A 470 12.00 -13.21 4.83
CA SER A 470 12.18 -14.67 4.90
C SER A 470 13.50 -15.12 4.29
N SER A 471 13.87 -14.58 3.13
CA SER A 471 15.09 -14.90 2.41
C SER A 471 16.27 -14.02 2.80
N GLY A 472 15.98 -12.83 3.37
CA GLY A 472 16.98 -11.79 3.60
C GLY A 472 17.34 -11.01 2.34
N ASN A 473 16.78 -11.37 1.17
CA ASN A 473 17.09 -10.76 -0.12
C ASN A 473 16.73 -9.28 -0.13
N GLU A 474 17.59 -8.50 -0.76
CA GLU A 474 17.41 -7.06 -0.98
C GLU A 474 17.49 -6.75 -2.46
N SER A 475 16.58 -5.92 -2.94
CA SER A 475 16.58 -5.42 -4.31
C SER A 475 16.52 -3.90 -4.29
N MET A 476 17.56 -3.27 -4.83
CA MET A 476 17.60 -1.82 -5.06
C MET A 476 16.54 -1.44 -6.10
N ILE A 477 15.76 -0.41 -5.80
CA ILE A 477 14.81 0.17 -6.75
C ILE A 477 15.60 1.04 -7.73
N GLN A 478 15.43 0.75 -9.02
CA GLN A 478 16.04 1.50 -10.11
C GLN A 478 14.97 2.34 -10.78
N CYS A 479 15.26 3.61 -11.01
CA CYS A 479 14.39 4.53 -11.73
C CYS A 479 15.11 5.04 -12.98
N ASP A 480 14.39 5.20 -14.08
CA ASP A 480 14.95 5.77 -15.29
C ASP A 480 15.21 7.26 -15.10
N LYS A 481 16.39 7.73 -15.49
CA LYS A 481 16.79 9.12 -15.26
C LYS A 481 15.94 10.12 -16.05
N GLU A 482 15.52 9.78 -17.26
CA GLU A 482 14.70 10.68 -18.08
C GLU A 482 13.30 10.80 -17.50
N GLU A 483 12.70 9.67 -17.11
CA GLU A 483 11.41 9.62 -16.42
C GLU A 483 11.47 10.38 -15.09
N MET A 484 12.55 10.24 -14.32
CA MET A 484 12.73 10.98 -13.07
C MET A 484 12.77 12.50 -13.27
N LEU A 485 13.40 12.99 -14.34
CA LEU A 485 13.48 14.41 -14.64
C LEU A 485 12.15 14.96 -15.18
N GLU A 486 11.43 14.16 -15.96
CA GLU A 486 10.10 14.47 -16.49
C GLU A 486 9.05 14.53 -15.37
N GLU A 487 8.99 13.47 -14.56
CA GLU A 487 8.06 13.33 -13.44
C GLU A 487 8.50 14.07 -12.19
N ARG A 488 9.75 14.56 -12.14
CA ARG A 488 10.32 15.35 -11.03
C ARG A 488 10.42 14.56 -9.71
N CYS A 489 10.51 13.25 -9.82
CA CYS A 489 10.63 12.34 -8.68
C CYS A 489 11.22 10.99 -9.08
N ALA A 490 11.77 10.27 -8.12
CA ALA A 490 11.99 8.83 -8.21
C ALA A 490 10.69 8.11 -7.86
N ARG A 491 10.09 7.40 -8.82
CA ARG A 491 8.79 6.75 -8.64
C ARG A 491 8.92 5.26 -8.41
N VAL A 492 8.10 4.73 -7.49
CA VAL A 492 7.93 3.28 -7.31
C VAL A 492 6.48 2.93 -6.97
N ASP A 493 5.87 2.07 -7.78
CA ASP A 493 4.53 1.53 -7.54
C ASP A 493 4.60 0.11 -6.98
N VAL A 494 4.36 -0.01 -5.68
CA VAL A 494 4.28 -1.27 -4.95
C VAL A 494 2.85 -1.60 -4.50
N SER A 495 1.85 -0.90 -5.04
CA SER A 495 0.43 -1.21 -4.84
C SER A 495 0.02 -2.50 -5.55
N ALA A 496 -1.19 -3.00 -5.28
CA ALA A 496 -1.77 -4.14 -5.99
C ALA A 496 -1.98 -3.89 -7.49
N GLU A 497 -1.99 -2.63 -7.93
CA GLU A 497 -2.09 -2.25 -9.34
C GLU A 497 -0.71 -2.19 -10.03
N GLY A 498 0.37 -2.13 -9.26
CA GLY A 498 1.74 -2.10 -9.74
C GLY A 498 2.20 -3.43 -10.36
N SER A 499 3.31 -3.37 -11.11
CA SER A 499 3.89 -4.54 -11.77
C SER A 499 4.48 -5.55 -10.77
N ASN A 500 4.92 -5.09 -9.60
CA ASN A 500 5.50 -5.90 -8.54
C ASN A 500 4.96 -5.46 -7.15
N PRO A 501 3.72 -5.86 -6.79
CA PRO A 501 3.09 -5.45 -5.53
C PRO A 501 3.90 -5.88 -4.29
N LEU A 502 3.94 -5.04 -3.26
CA LEU A 502 4.53 -5.38 -1.95
C LEU A 502 3.69 -6.46 -1.24
N ARG A 503 4.33 -7.40 -0.56
CA ARG A 503 3.68 -8.37 0.33
C ARG A 503 3.78 -7.89 1.79
N PRO A 504 2.73 -7.26 2.36
CA PRO A 504 2.80 -6.71 3.71
C PRO A 504 3.15 -7.77 4.75
N GLY A 505 4.06 -7.47 5.68
CA GLY A 505 4.54 -8.40 6.71
C GLY A 505 5.55 -9.45 6.23
N ALA A 506 5.73 -9.61 4.91
CA ALA A 506 6.80 -10.41 4.32
C ALA A 506 7.90 -9.53 3.71
N GLU A 507 7.56 -8.33 3.27
CA GLU A 507 8.47 -7.37 2.66
C GLU A 507 8.27 -5.97 3.22
N THR A 508 9.35 -5.18 3.23
CA THR A 508 9.36 -3.77 3.59
C THR A 508 10.09 -2.98 2.50
N LEU A 509 9.53 -1.83 2.12
CA LEU A 509 10.21 -0.84 1.29
C LEU A 509 10.91 0.17 2.20
N PHE A 510 12.22 0.30 2.04
CA PHE A 510 13.05 1.28 2.73
C PHE A 510 13.38 2.41 1.77
N VAL A 511 13.26 3.66 2.22
CA VAL A 511 13.56 4.84 1.40
C VAL A 511 14.40 5.81 2.22
N ASN A 512 15.62 6.04 1.77
CA ASN A 512 16.41 7.19 2.19
C ASN A 512 16.04 8.36 1.28
N ALA A 513 15.29 9.32 1.83
CA ALA A 513 14.68 10.42 1.11
C ALA A 513 15.51 11.72 1.15
N SER A 514 16.80 11.64 1.49
CA SER A 514 17.71 12.81 1.52
C SER A 514 17.76 13.51 0.17
N VAL A 515 17.20 14.72 0.08
CA VAL A 515 17.22 15.49 -1.17
C VAL A 515 18.57 16.17 -1.42
N VAL A 516 19.35 16.38 -0.36
CA VAL A 516 20.72 16.89 -0.46
C VAL A 516 21.74 15.78 -0.55
N THR A 517 22.90 16.11 -1.12
CA THR A 517 24.10 15.26 -1.07
C THR A 517 24.99 15.61 0.12
N VAL A 518 26.06 14.84 0.33
CA VAL A 518 27.09 15.14 1.35
C VAL A 518 27.78 16.50 1.16
N GLN A 519 27.76 17.05 -0.06
CA GLN A 519 28.22 18.41 -0.37
C GLN A 519 27.10 19.47 -0.26
N TYR A 520 25.95 19.13 0.34
CA TYR A 520 24.81 20.04 0.54
C TYR A 520 24.23 20.60 -0.78
N HIS A 521 24.27 19.82 -1.86
CA HIS A 521 23.57 20.15 -3.10
C HIS A 521 22.22 19.46 -3.15
N ALA A 522 21.13 20.22 -3.27
CA ALA A 522 19.77 19.70 -3.41
C ALA A 522 19.51 19.18 -4.84
N ILE A 523 20.06 18.01 -5.18
CA ILE A 523 19.98 17.42 -6.53
C ILE A 523 19.31 16.05 -6.56
N ASN A 524 19.19 15.36 -5.42
CA ASN A 524 18.52 14.07 -5.37
C ASN A 524 17.01 14.26 -5.60
N ALA A 525 16.40 13.33 -6.32
CA ALA A 525 14.98 13.42 -6.61
C ALA A 525 14.16 13.10 -5.34
N PRO A 526 13.02 13.78 -5.13
CA PRO A 526 12.09 13.33 -4.10
C PRO A 526 11.51 11.97 -4.49
N TRP A 527 11.15 11.13 -3.53
CA TRP A 527 10.55 9.82 -3.81
C TRP A 527 9.03 9.90 -3.85
N LEU A 528 8.41 9.37 -4.91
CA LEU A 528 6.97 9.19 -5.03
C LEU A 528 6.64 7.69 -4.93
N VAL A 529 6.12 7.28 -3.79
CA VAL A 529 5.79 5.88 -3.50
C VAL A 529 4.29 5.68 -3.62
N GLU A 530 3.87 4.68 -4.38
CA GLU A 530 2.48 4.25 -4.43
C GLU A 530 2.32 2.89 -3.75
N LEU A 531 1.50 2.83 -2.69
CA LEU A 531 1.25 1.60 -1.94
C LEU A 531 -0.20 1.51 -1.46
N ASP A 532 -0.65 0.31 -1.11
CA ASP A 532 -2.00 0.09 -0.61
C ASP A 532 -2.10 0.32 0.90
N LEU A 533 -2.95 1.26 1.31
CA LEU A 533 -3.32 1.47 2.71
C LEU A 533 -4.71 0.89 3.02
N PRO A 534 -4.94 0.42 4.27
CA PRO A 534 -6.24 -0.10 4.68
C PRO A 534 -7.33 0.97 4.66
N VAL A 535 -8.57 0.57 4.39
CA VAL A 535 -9.78 1.41 4.42
C VAL A 535 -10.74 0.85 5.45
N GLU A 536 -11.13 1.68 6.42
CA GLU A 536 -12.23 1.37 7.34
C GLU A 536 -13.54 1.89 6.74
N LYS A 537 -14.62 1.09 6.82
CA LYS A 537 -15.94 1.56 6.41
C LYS A 537 -16.39 2.66 7.37
N ILE A 538 -16.82 3.78 6.81
CA ILE A 538 -17.63 4.78 7.52
C ILE A 538 -19.02 4.15 7.58
N ASP A 539 -19.45 3.72 8.77
CA ASP A 539 -20.82 3.24 9.01
C ASP A 539 -21.85 4.36 8.92
#